data_AF-A0A947AS26-F1
#
_entry.id   AF-A0A947AS26-F1
#
_cell.length_a   1.000
_cell.length_b   1.000
_cell.length_c   1.000
_cell.angle_alpha   90.00
_cell.angle_beta   90.00
_cell.angle_gamma   90.00
#
_symmetry.space_group_name_H-M   'P 1'
#
loop_
_entity.id
_entity.type
_entity.pdbx_description
1 polymer ?
#
loop_
_entity_poly.entity_id
_entity_poly.type
_entity_poly.pdbx_seq_one_letter_code
_entity_poly.pdbx_strand_id
1 'polypeptide(L)'
;MVVMVYSPAAEARPDATTKFSVIRKENPNNSKETLILPYAFPSETMGTTLGVGGLAKGYRQDQLLFGGTVFGSFDDAYGIIGGMWDYRLPWTKRFFFTAYGALSHFPRQRAYTEVPRRSSDSRPPPAGSNNSNENDFIEDEGDDNWLELKLEYVLPMGSMKDSGMAEYHLENGLLQSGATGGQTWNPLKSGGSVLLLGQTSRYQNYQTETVTYSGDEFPFQIGYLYDNTDFPTNPSMGSSQYVAYKKDFSN
;
A
#
# COMPACT_ATOMS: atom_id res chain seq x y z
N MET A 1 9.31 -35.68 -4.03
CA MET A 1 8.03 -35.49 -3.30
C MET A 1 7.79 -33.99 -3.25
N VAL A 2 6.90 -33.48 -4.10
CA VAL A 2 6.56 -32.04 -4.13
C VAL A 2 5.50 -31.84 -3.06
N VAL A 3 5.88 -31.17 -1.97
CA VAL A 3 4.93 -30.75 -0.93
C VAL A 3 4.34 -29.43 -1.40
N MET A 4 3.10 -29.50 -1.90
CA MET A 4 2.31 -28.31 -2.21
C MET A 4 1.62 -27.91 -0.90
N VAL A 5 2.15 -26.89 -0.23
CA VAL A 5 1.51 -26.31 0.96
C VAL A 5 0.38 -25.41 0.46
N TYR A 6 -0.85 -25.81 0.72
CA TYR A 6 -2.04 -25.00 0.47
C TYR A 6 -2.17 -23.99 1.63
N SER A 7 -1.68 -22.77 1.43
CA SER A 7 -2.03 -21.67 2.33
C SER A 7 -3.46 -21.22 2.04
N PRO A 8 -4.34 -21.08 3.05
CA PRO A 8 -5.63 -20.43 2.85
C PRO A 8 -5.39 -18.99 2.36
N ALA A 9 -6.25 -18.52 1.47
CA ALA A 9 -6.16 -17.19 0.89
C ALA A 9 -6.21 -16.13 2.00
N ALA A 10 -5.04 -15.65 2.41
CA ALA A 10 -4.95 -14.30 2.92
C ALA A 10 -5.40 -13.42 1.75
N GLU A 11 -6.54 -12.76 1.87
CA GLU A 11 -6.94 -11.68 0.96
C GLU A 11 -6.01 -10.49 1.21
N ALA A 12 -4.73 -10.67 0.90
CA ALA A 12 -3.79 -9.58 0.82
C ALA A 12 -4.24 -8.71 -0.35
N ARG A 13 -4.54 -7.45 -0.07
CA ARG A 13 -4.85 -6.46 -1.11
C ARG A 13 -3.71 -6.48 -2.14
N PRO A 14 -4.00 -6.67 -3.43
CA PRO A 14 -2.97 -6.63 -4.46
C PRO A 14 -2.18 -5.33 -4.43
N ASP A 15 -0.86 -5.43 -4.61
CA ASP A 15 0.00 -4.24 -4.72
C ASP A 15 -0.19 -3.48 -6.03
N ALA A 16 -0.59 -4.20 -7.07
CA ALA A 16 -1.02 -3.62 -8.34
C ALA A 16 -2.50 -3.21 -8.25
N THR A 17 -2.90 -2.19 -8.98
CA THR A 17 -4.28 -1.72 -9.01
C THR A 17 -4.81 -1.56 -10.42
N THR A 18 -6.10 -1.81 -10.58
CA THR A 18 -6.82 -1.49 -11.81
C THR A 18 -6.84 0.03 -11.99
N LYS A 19 -6.50 0.50 -13.18
CA LYS A 19 -6.43 1.94 -13.49
C LYS A 19 -7.75 2.39 -14.07
N PHE A 20 -8.39 3.38 -13.46
CA PHE A 20 -9.69 3.86 -13.92
C PHE A 20 -10.00 5.29 -13.50
N SER A 21 -10.94 5.90 -14.20
CA SER A 21 -11.63 7.13 -13.80
C SER A 21 -13.07 6.81 -13.42
N VAL A 22 -13.65 7.66 -12.58
CA VAL A 22 -15.05 7.57 -12.16
C VAL A 22 -15.74 8.87 -12.50
N ILE A 23 -16.82 8.79 -13.27
CA ILE A 23 -17.69 9.91 -13.59
C ILE A 23 -18.99 9.71 -12.83
N ARG A 24 -19.29 10.63 -11.91
CA ARG A 24 -20.52 10.61 -11.13
C ARG A 24 -21.57 11.46 -11.80
N LYS A 25 -22.77 10.93 -11.98
CA LYS A 25 -23.91 11.67 -12.54
C LYS A 25 -24.27 12.89 -11.69
N GLU A 26 -24.07 12.81 -10.38
CA GLU A 26 -24.32 13.91 -9.44
C GLU A 26 -23.33 15.07 -9.61
N ASN A 27 -22.15 14.81 -10.17
CA ASN A 27 -21.14 15.84 -10.36
C ASN A 27 -20.22 15.55 -11.57
N PRO A 28 -20.74 15.63 -12.80
CA PRO A 28 -20.06 15.13 -14.00
C PRO A 28 -18.81 15.94 -14.38
N ASN A 29 -18.68 17.17 -13.89
CA ASN A 29 -17.60 18.10 -14.25
C ASN A 29 -16.58 18.35 -13.12
N ASN A 30 -16.74 17.72 -11.96
CA ASN A 30 -15.86 17.98 -10.81
C ASN A 30 -14.88 16.83 -10.59
N SER A 31 -13.82 16.77 -11.42
CA SER A 31 -12.76 15.78 -11.26
C SER A 31 -11.73 16.15 -10.18
N LYS A 32 -11.77 17.38 -9.67
CA LYS A 32 -10.81 17.89 -8.69
C LYS A 32 -11.40 17.91 -7.29
N GLU A 33 -10.73 17.22 -6.39
CA GLU A 33 -11.12 17.16 -4.98
C GLU A 33 -9.91 17.47 -4.12
N THR A 34 -10.08 18.38 -3.16
CA THR A 34 -9.05 18.72 -2.19
C THR A 34 -9.66 18.69 -0.81
N LEU A 35 -8.99 18.04 0.13
CA LEU A 35 -9.38 18.00 1.54
C LEU A 35 -8.15 18.31 2.39
N ILE A 36 -8.35 19.11 3.43
CA ILE A 36 -7.37 19.33 4.49
C ILE A 36 -8.09 19.03 5.80
N LEU A 37 -7.48 18.19 6.63
CA LEU A 37 -8.08 17.72 7.87
C LEU A 37 -7.06 17.78 9.01
N PRO A 38 -7.26 18.67 10.00
CA PRO A 38 -6.54 18.54 11.27
C PRO A 38 -7.08 17.34 12.05
N TYR A 39 -6.21 16.68 12.80
CA TYR A 39 -6.58 15.57 13.67
C TYR A 39 -5.77 15.57 14.97
N ALA A 40 -6.33 14.88 15.97
CA ALA A 40 -5.70 14.64 17.26
C ALA A 40 -6.10 13.26 17.76
N PHE A 41 -5.16 12.50 18.30
CA PHE A 41 -5.44 11.21 18.92
C PHE A 41 -4.37 10.83 19.97
N PRO A 42 -4.74 10.07 21.02
CA PRO A 42 -3.77 9.41 21.88
C PRO A 42 -3.28 8.09 21.25
N SER A 43 -2.00 7.75 21.45
CA SER A 43 -1.40 6.49 21.02
C SER A 43 -0.36 6.02 22.03
N GLU A 44 -0.24 4.70 22.24
CA GLU A 44 0.80 4.14 23.11
C GLU A 44 2.20 4.44 22.56
N THR A 45 2.42 4.23 21.25
CA THR A 45 3.72 4.42 20.57
C THR A 45 4.12 5.89 20.48
N MET A 46 3.15 6.79 20.31
CA MET A 46 3.43 8.20 19.98
C MET A 46 3.10 9.18 21.12
N GLY A 47 2.32 8.77 22.10
CA GLY A 47 1.70 9.70 23.05
C GLY A 47 0.52 10.46 22.44
N THR A 48 0.16 11.59 23.06
CA THR A 48 -0.89 12.47 22.52
C THR A 48 -0.37 13.18 21.28
N THR A 49 -0.96 12.89 20.12
CA THR A 49 -0.49 13.32 18.80
C THR A 49 -1.44 14.34 18.20
N LEU A 50 -0.87 15.35 17.55
CA LEU A 50 -1.55 16.33 16.72
C LEU A 50 -0.98 16.27 15.30
N GLY A 51 -1.84 16.46 14.31
CA GLY A 51 -1.37 16.49 12.93
C GLY A 51 -2.34 17.16 11.99
N VAL A 52 -1.88 17.32 10.75
CA VAL A 52 -2.69 17.81 9.64
C VAL A 52 -2.41 16.96 8.42
N GLY A 53 -3.48 16.48 7.80
CA GLY A 53 -3.45 15.70 6.58
C GLY A 53 -4.06 16.49 5.43
N GLY A 54 -3.61 16.21 4.21
CA GLY A 54 -4.17 16.77 2.99
C GLY A 54 -4.23 15.74 1.88
N LEU A 55 -5.22 15.86 1.01
CA LEU A 55 -5.32 15.12 -0.24
C LEU A 55 -5.75 16.04 -1.38
N ALA A 56 -5.28 15.75 -2.59
CA ALA A 56 -5.54 16.50 -3.79
C ALA A 56 -5.63 15.53 -4.99
N LYS A 57 -6.82 15.39 -5.57
CA LYS A 57 -7.12 14.46 -6.67
C LYS A 57 -7.43 15.22 -7.97
N GLY A 58 -7.13 14.63 -9.11
CA GLY A 58 -7.62 15.08 -10.42
C GLY A 58 -6.83 16.24 -11.04
N TYR A 59 -5.65 16.54 -10.52
CA TYR A 59 -4.82 17.63 -11.04
C TYR A 59 -4.11 17.18 -12.31
N ARG A 60 -4.51 17.73 -13.48
CA ARG A 60 -4.06 17.37 -14.85
C ARG A 60 -4.44 15.96 -15.33
N GLN A 61 -4.67 15.02 -14.41
CA GLN A 61 -5.06 13.65 -14.71
C GLN A 61 -6.10 13.20 -13.67
N ASP A 62 -7.24 12.66 -14.11
CA ASP A 62 -8.39 12.36 -13.22
C ASP A 62 -8.08 11.31 -12.16
N GLN A 63 -7.16 10.39 -12.46
CA GLN A 63 -6.72 9.34 -11.54
C GLN A 63 -5.57 9.76 -10.62
N LEU A 64 -4.87 10.86 -10.92
CA LEU A 64 -3.72 11.31 -10.13
C LEU A 64 -4.18 11.80 -8.76
N LEU A 65 -3.61 11.21 -7.72
CA LEU A 65 -3.82 11.60 -6.33
C LEU A 65 -2.50 12.01 -5.70
N PHE A 66 -2.49 13.14 -5.03
CA PHE A 66 -1.48 13.51 -4.05
C PHE A 66 -2.10 13.43 -2.66
N GLY A 67 -1.31 13.01 -1.69
CA GLY A 67 -1.75 12.90 -0.32
C GLY A 67 -0.57 12.91 0.61
N GLY A 68 -0.79 13.41 1.82
CA GLY A 68 0.23 13.39 2.84
C GLY A 68 -0.24 13.99 4.14
N THR A 69 0.57 13.81 5.17
CA THR A 69 0.33 14.33 6.50
C THR A 69 1.64 14.59 7.21
N VAL A 70 1.62 15.58 8.10
CA VAL A 70 2.65 15.81 9.09
C VAL A 70 2.03 15.69 10.48
N PHE A 71 2.78 15.17 11.43
CA PHE A 71 2.35 15.05 12.82
C PHE A 71 3.49 15.33 13.79
N GLY A 72 3.10 15.66 15.02
CA GLY A 72 3.97 15.78 16.18
C GLY A 72 3.20 15.40 17.44
N SER A 73 3.90 14.96 18.48
CA SER A 73 3.29 14.59 19.76
C SER A 73 3.90 15.30 20.96
N PHE A 74 3.26 15.18 22.11
CA PHE A 74 3.78 15.67 23.39
C PHE A 74 4.87 14.76 23.99
N ASP A 75 5.12 13.61 23.38
CA ASP A 75 6.10 12.61 23.83
C ASP A 75 7.23 12.49 22.79
N ASP A 76 7.57 13.56 22.07
CA ASP A 76 8.66 13.63 21.09
C ASP A 76 8.52 12.72 19.84
N ALA A 77 7.31 12.26 19.51
CA ALA A 77 7.05 11.63 18.21
C ALA A 77 6.84 12.70 17.12
N TYR A 78 7.40 12.50 15.93
CA TYR A 78 7.15 13.37 14.79
C TYR A 78 7.33 12.62 13.47
N GLY A 79 6.71 13.12 12.42
CA GLY A 79 6.89 12.51 11.11
C GLY A 79 6.13 13.20 10.00
N ILE A 80 6.51 12.80 8.78
CA ILE A 80 5.87 13.17 7.54
C ILE A 80 5.61 11.90 6.74
N ILE A 81 4.40 11.77 6.24
CA ILE A 81 3.98 10.70 5.33
C ILE A 81 3.43 11.37 4.09
N GLY A 82 3.75 10.87 2.90
CA GLY A 82 3.13 11.41 1.71
C GLY A 82 3.54 10.72 0.44
N GLY A 83 2.85 11.09 -0.63
CA GLY A 83 3.11 10.51 -1.94
C GLY A 83 2.20 10.99 -3.04
N MET A 84 2.37 10.29 -4.15
CA MET A 84 1.67 10.46 -5.40
C MET A 84 1.27 9.08 -5.91
N TRP A 85 0.00 8.93 -6.28
CA TRP A 85 -0.56 7.69 -6.80
C TRP A 85 -1.05 7.87 -8.24
N ASP A 86 -0.81 6.85 -9.06
CA ASP A 86 -1.35 6.69 -10.41
C ASP A 86 -0.97 7.80 -11.41
N TYR A 87 0.24 8.35 -11.31
CA TYR A 87 0.76 9.29 -12.29
C TYR A 87 1.02 8.59 -13.63
N ARG A 88 0.22 8.92 -14.65
CA ARG A 88 0.42 8.41 -16.00
C ARG A 88 1.60 9.11 -16.67
N LEU A 89 2.61 8.35 -17.08
CA LEU A 89 3.83 8.90 -17.68
C LEU A 89 3.54 9.65 -19.00
N PRO A 90 4.13 10.84 -19.26
CA PRO A 90 3.76 11.72 -20.38
C PRO A 90 3.78 11.10 -21.79
N TRP A 91 4.65 10.13 -22.04
CA TRP A 91 4.82 9.51 -23.38
C TRP A 91 4.12 8.16 -23.53
N THR A 92 3.29 7.80 -22.56
CA THR A 92 2.64 6.49 -22.53
C THR A 92 1.15 6.64 -22.20
N LYS A 93 0.34 5.71 -22.69
CA LYS A 93 -1.07 5.62 -22.29
C LYS A 93 -1.31 4.53 -21.23
N ARG A 94 -0.26 3.80 -20.84
CA ARG A 94 -0.35 2.51 -20.14
C ARG A 94 0.61 2.34 -18.97
N PHE A 95 1.60 3.23 -18.81
CA PHE A 95 2.47 3.22 -17.65
C PHE A 95 1.99 4.22 -16.61
N PHE A 96 1.89 3.74 -15.38
CA PHE A 96 1.47 4.49 -14.20
C PHE A 96 2.54 4.35 -13.13
N PHE A 97 2.88 5.46 -12.52
CA PHE A 97 3.88 5.54 -11.48
C PHE A 97 3.26 6.00 -10.18
N THR A 98 3.59 5.30 -9.10
CA THR A 98 3.20 5.61 -7.73
C THR A 98 4.47 5.67 -6.89
N ALA A 99 4.59 6.71 -6.07
CA ALA A 99 5.69 6.89 -5.13
C ALA A 99 5.14 7.48 -3.84
N TYR A 100 5.36 6.80 -2.73
CA TYR A 100 4.95 7.28 -1.41
C TYR A 100 5.87 6.75 -0.33
N GLY A 101 5.97 7.47 0.78
CA GLY A 101 6.93 7.15 1.82
C GLY A 101 6.59 7.85 3.13
N ALA A 102 7.38 7.50 4.15
CA ALA A 102 7.36 8.16 5.43
C ALA A 102 8.78 8.43 5.93
N LEU A 103 8.94 9.55 6.61
CA LEU A 103 10.06 9.80 7.51
C LEU A 103 9.48 10.06 8.90
N SER A 104 9.77 9.19 9.86
CA SER A 104 9.13 9.25 11.18
C SER A 104 10.09 8.86 12.29
N HIS A 105 9.90 9.50 13.43
CA HIS A 105 10.57 9.20 14.69
C HIS A 105 9.52 8.86 15.74
N PHE A 106 9.75 7.78 16.49
CA PHE A 106 8.86 7.27 17.50
C PHE A 106 9.58 7.12 18.84
N PRO A 107 9.02 7.63 19.95
CA PRO A 107 9.63 7.51 21.27
C PRO A 107 9.50 6.10 21.87
N ARG A 108 8.51 5.32 21.42
CA ARG A 108 8.19 3.98 21.94
C ARG A 108 7.86 3.01 20.81
N GLN A 109 8.85 2.73 19.97
CA GLN A 109 8.72 1.81 18.84
C GLN A 109 8.81 0.36 19.30
N ARG A 110 7.82 -0.46 18.96
CA ARG A 110 7.81 -1.89 19.32
C ARG A 110 8.31 -2.79 18.18
N ALA A 111 9.14 -3.78 18.50
CA ALA A 111 9.57 -4.84 17.60
C ALA A 111 9.24 -6.22 18.18
N TYR A 112 8.40 -6.99 17.48
CA TYR A 112 8.09 -8.38 17.82
C TYR A 112 9.05 -9.32 17.07
N THR A 113 10.29 -9.36 17.51
CA THR A 113 11.36 -10.17 16.93
C THR A 113 12.13 -10.91 18.03
N GLU A 114 13.02 -11.82 17.64
CA GLU A 114 13.95 -12.43 18.59
C GLU A 114 14.85 -11.35 19.19
N VAL A 115 14.66 -11.05 20.47
CA VAL A 115 15.46 -10.05 21.18
C VAL A 115 16.89 -10.59 21.36
N PRO A 116 17.94 -9.90 20.87
CA PRO A 116 19.31 -10.22 21.26
C PRO A 116 19.48 -9.86 22.74
N ARG A 117 19.43 -10.86 23.64
CA ARG A 117 19.50 -10.67 25.10
C ARG A 117 20.88 -11.06 25.66
N ARG A 118 21.34 -10.36 26.70
CA ARG A 118 22.57 -10.69 27.44
C ARG A 118 22.48 -12.12 27.97
N SER A 119 23.60 -12.85 28.01
CA SER A 119 23.64 -14.31 28.28
C SER A 119 23.18 -14.74 29.67
N SER A 120 22.83 -13.81 30.57
CA SER A 120 22.55 -14.07 31.99
C SER A 120 21.08 -14.33 32.32
N ASP A 121 20.15 -14.04 31.42
CA ASP A 121 18.72 -14.23 31.70
C ASP A 121 18.22 -15.58 31.15
N SER A 122 17.38 -16.26 31.93
CA SER A 122 16.64 -17.44 31.48
C SER A 122 15.88 -17.09 30.20
N ARG A 123 16.38 -17.54 29.04
CA ARG A 123 15.91 -17.12 27.72
C ARG A 123 14.38 -17.30 27.63
N PRO A 124 13.60 -16.20 27.63
CA PRO A 124 12.18 -16.29 27.34
C PRO A 124 12.02 -16.81 25.90
N PRO A 125 10.91 -17.50 25.61
CA PRO A 125 10.60 -17.96 24.26
C PRO A 125 10.63 -16.78 23.26
N PRO A 126 11.14 -16.99 22.02
CA PRO A 126 11.17 -15.93 21.01
C PRO A 126 9.75 -15.47 20.68
N ALA A 127 9.59 -14.17 20.40
CA ALA A 127 8.32 -13.58 20.02
C ALA A 127 7.70 -14.34 18.85
N GLY A 128 6.42 -14.74 18.97
CA GLY A 128 5.72 -15.52 17.95
C GLY A 128 5.92 -17.03 18.01
N SER A 129 6.63 -17.56 19.00
CA SER A 129 6.69 -19.01 19.26
C SER A 129 5.49 -19.50 20.07
N ASN A 130 5.22 -20.81 20.06
CA ASN A 130 4.09 -21.42 20.81
C ASN A 130 4.08 -21.13 22.32
N ASN A 131 5.20 -20.67 22.89
CA ASN A 131 5.34 -20.35 24.30
C ASN A 131 5.51 -18.84 24.57
N SER A 132 5.47 -17.96 23.55
CA SER A 132 5.63 -16.51 23.74
C SER A 132 4.42 -15.86 24.42
N ASN A 133 4.65 -14.72 25.03
CA ASN A 133 3.64 -13.83 25.63
C ASN A 133 3.50 -12.53 24.82
N GLU A 134 2.39 -11.82 24.99
CA GLU A 134 2.13 -10.50 24.38
C GLU A 134 3.18 -9.43 24.75
N ASN A 135 3.88 -9.60 25.88
CA ASN A 135 4.92 -8.70 26.35
C ASN A 135 6.34 -9.05 25.83
N ASP A 136 6.46 -10.05 24.95
CA ASP A 136 7.75 -10.42 24.35
C ASP A 136 8.05 -9.53 23.13
N PHE A 137 8.40 -8.27 23.37
CA PHE A 137 8.85 -7.30 22.36
C PHE A 137 10.04 -6.47 22.82
N ILE A 138 10.72 -5.84 21.86
CA ILE A 138 11.64 -4.71 22.10
C ILE A 138 10.80 -3.45 22.06
N GLU A 139 10.95 -2.54 23.03
CA GLU A 139 10.37 -1.18 22.98
C GLU A 139 11.47 -0.19 23.28
N ASP A 140 11.80 0.63 22.28
CA ASP A 140 12.83 1.67 22.37
C ASP A 140 12.47 2.82 21.43
N GLU A 141 13.13 3.96 21.61
CA GLU A 141 13.01 5.08 20.68
C GLU A 141 13.72 4.77 19.34
N GLY A 142 13.27 5.37 18.25
CA GLY A 142 13.94 5.17 16.98
C GLY A 142 13.22 5.75 15.78
N ASP A 143 13.88 5.61 14.64
CA ASP A 143 13.35 6.04 13.34
C ASP A 143 12.75 4.85 12.58
N ASP A 144 11.67 5.11 11.86
CA ASP A 144 11.07 4.20 10.89
C ASP A 144 10.75 4.99 9.61
N ASN A 145 11.64 4.80 8.65
CA ASN A 145 11.64 5.52 7.39
C ASN A 145 11.43 4.51 6.27
N TRP A 146 10.44 4.75 5.40
CA TRP A 146 10.20 3.85 4.29
C TRP A 146 9.80 4.60 3.03
N LEU A 147 10.06 3.97 1.89
CA LEU A 147 9.72 4.45 0.57
C LEU A 147 9.21 3.28 -0.25
N GLU A 148 8.13 3.51 -0.98
CA GLU A 148 7.58 2.56 -1.93
C GLU A 148 7.42 3.20 -3.29
N LEU A 149 7.99 2.55 -4.29
CA LEU A 149 7.93 2.91 -5.70
C LEU A 149 7.23 1.79 -6.46
N LYS A 150 6.25 2.15 -7.29
CA LYS A 150 5.52 1.21 -8.14
C LYS A 150 5.45 1.75 -9.56
N LEU A 151 5.86 0.92 -10.52
CA LEU A 151 5.64 1.13 -11.94
C LEU A 151 4.69 0.04 -12.44
N GLU A 152 3.55 0.46 -12.95
CA GLU A 152 2.50 -0.44 -13.40
C GLU A 152 2.24 -0.25 -14.89
N TYR A 153 2.14 -1.37 -15.61
CA TYR A 153 1.85 -1.42 -17.04
C TYR A 153 0.54 -2.14 -17.31
N VAL A 154 -0.43 -1.42 -17.85
CA VAL A 154 -1.75 -1.97 -18.22
C VAL A 154 -1.68 -2.63 -19.60
N LEU A 155 -1.86 -3.95 -19.63
CA LEU A 155 -1.75 -4.73 -20.85
C LEU A 155 -2.84 -4.36 -21.88
N PRO A 156 -2.52 -4.31 -23.19
CA PRO A 156 -3.45 -4.00 -24.26
C PRO A 156 -4.33 -5.22 -24.63
N MET A 157 -5.05 -5.75 -23.66
CA MET A 157 -5.91 -6.92 -23.81
C MET A 157 -7.17 -6.78 -22.95
N GLY A 158 -8.14 -7.67 -23.15
CA GLY A 158 -9.40 -7.64 -22.41
C GLY A 158 -10.14 -6.32 -22.63
N SER A 159 -10.71 -5.79 -21.55
CA SER A 159 -11.42 -4.52 -21.55
C SER A 159 -10.49 -3.30 -21.65
N MET A 160 -9.18 -3.52 -21.51
CA MET A 160 -8.13 -2.49 -21.63
C MET A 160 -7.42 -2.53 -23.00
N LYS A 161 -8.04 -3.13 -24.02
CA LYS A 161 -7.46 -3.26 -25.36
C LYS A 161 -7.11 -1.91 -25.99
N ASP A 162 -8.02 -0.96 -25.93
CA ASP A 162 -7.89 0.34 -26.62
C ASP A 162 -7.47 1.48 -25.67
N SER A 163 -7.65 1.30 -24.36
CA SER A 163 -7.30 2.28 -23.32
C SER A 163 -6.45 1.63 -22.22
N GLY A 164 -5.53 2.38 -21.63
CA GLY A 164 -4.81 1.95 -20.42
C GLY A 164 -5.58 2.22 -19.13
N MET A 165 -6.81 2.72 -19.22
CA MET A 165 -7.69 3.00 -18.09
C MET A 165 -9.14 2.72 -18.45
N ALA A 166 -9.91 2.24 -17.48
CA ALA A 166 -11.35 2.13 -17.59
C ALA A 166 -12.04 3.45 -17.21
N GLU A 167 -13.24 3.66 -17.73
CA GLU A 167 -14.10 4.79 -17.38
C GLU A 167 -15.41 4.23 -16.84
N TYR A 168 -15.71 4.50 -15.57
CA TYR A 168 -16.92 4.01 -14.91
C TYR A 168 -17.91 5.16 -14.68
N HIS A 169 -19.16 4.97 -15.10
CA HIS A 169 -20.23 5.93 -14.83
C HIS A 169 -21.06 5.45 -13.66
N LEU A 170 -21.16 6.28 -12.63
CA LEU A 170 -21.91 5.98 -11.42
C LEU A 170 -23.13 6.90 -11.25
N GLU A 171 -24.19 6.34 -10.68
CA GLU A 171 -25.36 7.07 -10.18
C GLU A 171 -25.71 6.52 -8.80
N ASN A 172 -25.81 7.41 -7.81
CA ASN A 172 -26.01 7.10 -6.40
C ASN A 172 -25.00 6.07 -5.86
N GLY A 173 -23.76 6.13 -6.34
CA GLY A 173 -22.69 5.20 -5.97
C GLY A 173 -22.76 3.82 -6.63
N LEU A 174 -23.77 3.57 -7.48
CA LEU A 174 -23.95 2.31 -8.20
C LEU A 174 -23.46 2.42 -9.65
N LEU A 175 -22.86 1.34 -10.15
CA LEU A 175 -22.37 1.24 -11.52
C LEU A 175 -23.54 1.26 -12.52
N GLN A 176 -23.52 2.21 -13.44
CA GLN A 176 -24.49 2.30 -14.54
C GLN A 176 -23.92 1.77 -15.86
N SER A 177 -22.67 2.13 -16.17
CA SER A 177 -21.98 1.70 -17.38
C SER A 177 -20.46 1.77 -17.22
N GLY A 178 -19.75 1.16 -18.18
CA GLY A 178 -18.29 1.08 -18.17
C GLY A 178 -17.74 -0.18 -17.49
N ALA A 179 -18.60 -1.16 -17.17
CA ALA A 179 -18.18 -2.42 -16.58
C ALA A 179 -17.07 -3.09 -17.39
N THR A 180 -15.98 -3.48 -16.72
CA THR A 180 -14.82 -4.08 -17.40
C THR A 180 -14.74 -5.59 -17.25
N GLY A 181 -15.54 -6.21 -16.38
CA GLY A 181 -15.49 -7.64 -16.11
C GLY A 181 -16.82 -8.20 -15.64
N GLY A 182 -16.76 -9.36 -14.97
CA GLY A 182 -17.90 -10.00 -14.34
C GLY A 182 -18.65 -11.02 -15.20
N GLN A 183 -18.67 -10.82 -16.52
CA GLN A 183 -19.50 -11.63 -17.43
C GLN A 183 -18.82 -12.92 -17.92
N THR A 184 -17.52 -12.86 -18.23
CA THR A 184 -16.76 -14.02 -18.72
C THR A 184 -15.36 -14.04 -18.11
N TRP A 185 -14.83 -15.22 -17.80
CA TRP A 185 -13.47 -15.38 -17.32
C TRP A 185 -12.53 -15.70 -18.50
N ASN A 186 -11.99 -14.66 -19.12
CA ASN A 186 -10.99 -14.77 -20.19
C ASN A 186 -10.18 -13.47 -20.27
N PRO A 187 -8.91 -13.46 -19.83
CA PRO A 187 -8.07 -12.24 -19.78
C PRO A 187 -7.87 -11.53 -21.13
N LEU A 188 -8.00 -12.25 -22.24
CA LEU A 188 -7.86 -11.67 -23.58
C LEU A 188 -9.13 -10.92 -24.03
N LYS A 189 -10.28 -11.19 -23.40
CA LYS A 189 -11.59 -10.66 -23.82
C LYS A 189 -12.28 -9.79 -22.77
N SER A 190 -11.97 -9.99 -21.48
CA SER A 190 -12.67 -9.37 -20.36
C SER A 190 -11.66 -9.07 -19.24
N GLY A 191 -11.97 -8.07 -18.42
CA GLY A 191 -11.15 -7.60 -17.31
C GLY A 191 -9.97 -6.72 -17.72
N GLY A 192 -9.24 -6.25 -16.73
CA GLY A 192 -7.98 -5.53 -16.85
C GLY A 192 -6.80 -6.39 -16.38
N SER A 193 -5.71 -6.39 -17.15
CA SER A 193 -4.46 -7.04 -16.77
C SER A 193 -3.37 -6.00 -16.53
N VAL A 194 -2.68 -6.07 -15.39
CA VAL A 194 -1.65 -5.10 -14.97
C VAL A 194 -0.38 -5.83 -14.56
N LEU A 195 0.75 -5.47 -15.15
CA LEU A 195 2.08 -5.86 -14.67
C LEU A 195 2.59 -4.81 -13.69
N LEU A 196 3.21 -5.26 -12.60
CA LEU A 196 3.82 -4.41 -11.58
C LEU A 196 5.32 -4.68 -11.51
N LEU A 197 6.09 -3.60 -11.48
CA LEU A 197 7.44 -3.56 -10.94
C LEU A 197 7.41 -2.67 -9.69
N GLY A 198 7.67 -3.25 -8.53
CA GLY A 198 7.70 -2.57 -7.25
C GLY A 198 9.10 -2.56 -6.64
N GLN A 199 9.42 -1.51 -5.90
CA GLN A 199 10.58 -1.45 -5.01
C GLN A 199 10.11 -0.84 -3.69
N THR A 200 10.37 -1.54 -2.60
CA THR A 200 10.14 -1.03 -1.24
C THR A 200 11.50 -0.89 -0.57
N SER A 201 11.72 0.19 0.16
CA SER A 201 12.85 0.32 1.07
C SER A 201 12.37 0.73 2.43
N ARG A 202 12.94 0.15 3.48
CA ARG A 202 12.67 0.53 4.86
C ARG A 202 13.99 0.58 5.62
N TYR A 203 14.21 1.68 6.31
CA TYR A 203 15.27 1.85 7.30
C TYR A 203 14.59 1.97 8.64
N GLN A 204 14.90 1.05 9.54
CA GLN A 204 14.33 1.03 10.88
C GLN A 204 15.43 0.90 11.91
N ASN A 205 15.40 1.72 12.97
CA ASN A 205 16.31 1.57 14.10
C ASN A 205 15.57 1.55 15.45
N TYR A 206 16.26 1.01 16.45
CA TYR A 206 15.86 0.93 17.85
C TYR A 206 17.07 1.30 18.71
N GLN A 207 16.98 2.41 19.43
CA GLN A 207 18.05 3.00 20.21
C GLN A 207 17.90 2.58 21.67
N THR A 208 18.53 1.46 22.04
CA THR A 208 18.54 1.00 23.43
C THR A 208 19.63 1.71 24.24
N GLU A 209 19.61 1.59 25.57
CA GLU A 209 20.64 2.16 26.44
C GLU A 209 22.07 1.70 26.13
N THR A 210 22.26 0.53 25.49
CA THR A 210 23.60 -0.01 25.23
C THR A 210 23.95 -0.29 23.77
N VAL A 211 22.96 -0.51 22.91
CA VAL A 211 23.16 -0.88 21.50
C VAL A 211 22.05 -0.28 20.64
N THR A 212 22.39 0.22 19.45
CA THR A 212 21.39 0.54 18.43
C THR A 212 21.21 -0.67 17.53
N TYR A 213 19.99 -1.21 17.47
CA TYR A 213 19.63 -2.22 16.46
C TYR A 213 19.10 -1.50 15.23
N SER A 214 19.57 -1.87 14.04
CA SER A 214 19.08 -1.31 12.78
C SER A 214 18.82 -2.42 11.77
N GLY A 215 17.80 -2.24 10.95
CA GLY A 215 17.42 -3.13 9.87
C GLY A 215 17.09 -2.34 8.62
N ASP A 216 17.75 -2.69 7.53
CA ASP A 216 17.55 -2.09 6.22
C ASP A 216 16.99 -3.17 5.30
N GLU A 217 15.88 -2.88 4.67
CA GLU A 217 15.25 -3.74 3.67
C GLU A 217 15.19 -3.01 2.34
N PHE A 218 15.51 -3.72 1.25
CA PHE A 218 15.43 -3.17 -0.11
C PHE A 218 14.83 -4.18 -1.13
N PRO A 219 13.64 -4.76 -0.87
CA PRO A 219 13.06 -5.73 -1.78
C PRO A 219 12.55 -5.16 -3.09
N PHE A 220 12.76 -5.93 -4.17
CA PHE A 220 12.10 -5.74 -5.46
C PHE A 220 10.95 -6.72 -5.62
N GLN A 221 9.92 -6.29 -6.34
CA GLN A 221 8.72 -7.06 -6.62
C GLN A 221 8.37 -7.04 -8.10
N ILE A 222 7.98 -8.20 -8.61
CA ILE A 222 7.31 -8.32 -9.90
C ILE A 222 5.94 -8.94 -9.64
N GLY A 223 4.89 -8.31 -10.15
CA GLY A 223 3.51 -8.75 -9.95
C GLY A 223 2.71 -8.78 -11.24
N TYR A 224 1.68 -9.62 -11.26
CA TYR A 224 0.65 -9.66 -12.29
C TYR A 224 -0.72 -9.67 -11.61
N LEU A 225 -1.53 -8.68 -11.95
CA LEU A 225 -2.93 -8.58 -11.57
C LEU A 225 -3.79 -8.87 -12.80
N TYR A 226 -4.76 -9.76 -12.63
CA TYR A 226 -5.91 -9.88 -13.50
C TYR A 226 -7.17 -9.55 -12.70
N ASP A 227 -7.78 -8.40 -12.99
CA ASP A 227 -9.03 -7.96 -12.37
C ASP A 227 -10.15 -8.13 -13.38
N ASN A 228 -11.03 -9.10 -13.14
CA ASN A 228 -12.21 -9.38 -13.94
C ASN A 228 -13.49 -9.05 -13.17
N THR A 229 -13.44 -8.09 -12.24
CA THR A 229 -14.63 -7.55 -11.60
C THR A 229 -15.37 -6.59 -12.54
N ASP A 230 -16.67 -6.44 -12.36
CA ASP A 230 -17.46 -5.45 -13.09
C ASP A 230 -17.07 -4.02 -12.70
N PHE A 231 -16.83 -3.77 -11.41
CA PHE A 231 -16.32 -2.51 -10.86
C PHE A 231 -15.36 -2.75 -9.68
N PRO A 232 -14.05 -2.42 -9.80
CA PRO A 232 -13.04 -2.78 -8.80
C PRO A 232 -13.28 -2.21 -7.39
N THR A 233 -13.84 -1.00 -7.28
CA THR A 233 -14.03 -0.35 -5.96
C THR A 233 -15.19 -0.96 -5.17
N ASN A 234 -16.21 -1.49 -5.85
CA ASN A 234 -17.40 -2.09 -5.23
C ASN A 234 -17.99 -3.15 -6.17
N PRO A 235 -17.34 -4.33 -6.28
CA PRO A 235 -17.69 -5.32 -7.28
C PRO A 235 -19.01 -6.01 -6.92
N SER A 236 -19.92 -6.15 -7.89
CA SER A 236 -21.13 -6.96 -7.72
C SER A 236 -20.95 -8.37 -8.29
N MET A 237 -20.00 -8.55 -9.20
CA MET A 237 -19.70 -9.83 -9.85
C MET A 237 -18.27 -9.88 -10.38
N GLY A 238 -17.81 -11.10 -10.68
CA GLY A 238 -16.48 -11.34 -11.22
C GLY A 238 -15.48 -11.78 -10.16
N SER A 239 -14.20 -11.58 -10.46
CA SER A 239 -13.10 -12.09 -9.64
C SER A 239 -11.81 -11.30 -9.89
N SER A 240 -10.95 -11.22 -8.89
CA SER A 240 -9.60 -10.67 -9.01
C SER A 240 -8.56 -11.74 -8.66
N GLN A 241 -7.48 -11.81 -9.43
CA GLN A 241 -6.35 -12.70 -9.21
C GLN A 241 -5.06 -11.90 -9.22
N TYR A 242 -4.25 -12.08 -8.18
CA TYR A 242 -2.95 -11.43 -8.07
C TYR A 242 -1.87 -12.47 -7.76
N VAL A 243 -0.79 -12.44 -8.53
CA VAL A 243 0.40 -13.25 -8.28
C VAL A 243 1.60 -12.33 -8.28
N ALA A 244 2.46 -12.46 -7.28
CA ALA A 244 3.67 -11.69 -7.19
C ALA A 244 4.84 -12.49 -6.62
N TYR A 245 6.02 -12.06 -7.00
CA TYR A 245 7.28 -12.49 -6.42
C TYR A 245 8.00 -11.26 -5.88
N LYS A 246 8.35 -11.29 -4.59
CA LYS A 246 9.09 -10.23 -3.89
C LYS A 246 10.34 -10.84 -3.27
N LYS A 247 11.48 -10.20 -3.47
CA LYS A 247 12.76 -10.65 -2.92
C LYS A 247 13.64 -9.47 -2.57
N ASP A 248 14.25 -9.56 -1.39
CA ASP A 248 15.38 -8.72 -1.02
C ASP A 248 16.70 -9.34 -1.49
N PHE A 249 17.58 -8.49 -2.02
CA PHE A 249 18.90 -8.83 -2.52
C PHE A 249 20.03 -8.27 -1.65
N SER A 250 19.71 -7.63 -0.52
CA SER A 250 20.64 -7.01 0.43
C SER A 250 21.45 -8.01 1.28
N ASN A 251 21.42 -9.32 0.98
CA ASN A 251 22.16 -10.39 1.67
C ASN A 251 23.18 -11.09 0.77
#